data_AF-A0A2A4W7X1-F1
#
_entry.id   AF-A0A2A4W7X1-F1
#
_cell.length_a   1.000
_cell.length_b   1.000
_cell.length_c   1.000
_cell.angle_alpha   90.00
_cell.angle_beta   90.00
_cell.angle_gamma   90.00
#
_symmetry.space_group_name_H-M   'P 1'
#
loop_
_entity.id
_entity.type
_entity.pdbx_description
1 polymer ?
#
loop_
_entity_poly.entity_id
_entity_poly.type
_entity_poly.pdbx_seq_one_letter_code
_entity_poly.pdbx_strand_id
1 'polypeptide(L)' 'MGIALYGRGCYQSAAENFRQAIELLPNAESCCNLGNCLYELKQYDEAILNYQQALAINPNHEGAQLT' A
#
# COMPACT_ATOMS: atom_id res chain seq x y z
N MET A 1 -10.09 -0.73 8.51
CA MET A 1 -10.88 0.34 7.87
C MET A 1 -10.37 0.70 6.48
N GLY A 2 -9.04 0.74 6.26
CA GLY A 2 -8.44 1.08 4.95
C GLY A 2 -8.99 0.30 3.73
N ILE A 3 -9.12 -1.03 3.81
CA ILE A 3 -9.64 -1.86 2.70
C ILE A 3 -11.10 -1.50 2.36
N ALA A 4 -11.93 -1.24 3.37
CA ALA A 4 -13.32 -0.84 3.15
C ALA A 4 -13.44 0.56 2.51
N LEU A 5 -12.51 1.47 2.82
CA LEU A 5 -12.43 2.79 2.18
C LEU A 5 -11.93 2.68 0.73
N TYR A 6 -10.95 1.82 0.48
CA TYR A 6 -10.46 1.53 -0.87
C TYR A 6 -11.57 1.00 -1.77
N GLY A 7 -12.35 0.02 -1.30
CA GLY A 7 -13.49 -0.52 -2.05
C GLY A 7 -14.63 0.49 -2.31
N ARG A 8 -14.64 1.64 -1.63
CA ARG A 8 -15.58 2.75 -1.86
C ARG A 8 -15.00 3.84 -2.77
N GLY A 9 -13.78 3.68 -3.28
CA GLY A 9 -13.07 4.70 -4.06
C GLY A 9 -12.52 5.86 -3.22
N CYS A 10 -12.58 5.77 -1.89
CA CYS A 10 -12.04 6.79 -0.97
C CYS A 10 -10.52 6.58 -0.78
N TYR A 11 -9.78 6.58 -1.89
CA TYR A 11 -8.36 6.19 -1.91
C TYR A 11 -7.48 7.07 -1.02
N GLN A 12 -7.79 8.35 -0.88
CA GLN A 12 -7.02 9.28 -0.06
C GLN A 12 -7.17 8.98 1.44
N SER A 13 -8.39 8.75 1.92
CA SER A 13 -8.64 8.34 3.30
C SER A 13 -8.14 6.91 3.57
N ALA A 14 -8.19 6.03 2.57
CA ALA A 14 -7.61 4.69 2.65
C ALA A 14 -6.09 4.78 2.82
N ALA A 15 -5.42 5.62 2.03
CA ALA A 15 -3.98 5.86 2.12
C ALA A 15 -3.57 6.38 3.50
N GLU A 16 -4.30 7.35 4.08
CA GLU A 16 -4.04 7.82 5.45
C GLU A 16 -4.16 6.70 6.50
N ASN A 17 -5.19 5.86 6.38
CA ASN A 17 -5.35 4.71 7.27
C ASN A 17 -4.18 3.73 7.15
N PHE A 18 -3.72 3.44 5.94
CA PHE A 18 -2.58 2.54 5.74
C PHE A 18 -1.26 3.17 6.20
N ARG A 19 -1.07 4.49 6.02
CA ARG A 19 0.10 5.21 6.58
C ARG A 19 0.16 5.08 8.10
N GLN A 20 -0.95 5.30 8.80
CA GLN A 20 -1.02 5.10 10.25
C GLN A 20 -0.75 3.64 10.65
N ALA A 21 -1.26 2.67 9.88
CA ALA A 21 -0.99 1.26 10.13
C ALA A 21 0.50 0.92 9.99
N ILE A 22 1.18 1.48 8.98
CA ILE A 22 2.62 1.29 8.76
C ILE A 22 3.44 1.96 9.88
N GLU A 23 3.05 3.14 10.36
CA GLU A 23 3.72 3.82 11.48
C GLU A 23 3.63 3.01 12.78
N LEU A 24 2.50 2.33 13.02
CA LEU A 24 2.30 1.49 14.21
C LEU A 24 3.00 0.14 14.10
N LEU A 25 2.81 -0.55 12.97
CA LEU A 25 3.41 -1.85 12.70
C LEU A 25 3.68 -2.00 11.20
N PRO A 26 4.92 -1.74 10.75
CA PRO A 26 5.31 -1.93 9.37
C PRO A 26 5.10 -3.39 8.96
N ASN A 27 4.30 -3.62 7.92
CA ASN A 27 4.10 -4.93 7.33
C ASN A 27 3.91 -4.82 5.82
N ALA A 28 4.26 -5.89 5.10
CA ALA A 28 4.24 -5.90 3.65
C ALA A 28 2.85 -5.63 3.06
N GLU A 29 1.81 -6.21 3.67
CA GLU A 29 0.42 -6.05 3.22
C GLU A 29 -0.04 -4.58 3.28
N SER A 30 0.29 -3.88 4.37
CA SER A 30 -0.09 -2.48 4.56
C SER A 30 0.67 -1.56 3.60
N CYS A 31 1.96 -1.84 3.34
CA CYS A 31 2.74 -1.15 2.31
C CYS A 31 2.17 -1.39 0.91
N CYS A 32 1.81 -2.62 0.55
CA CYS A 32 1.15 -2.92 -0.73
C CYS A 32 -0.20 -2.22 -0.87
N ASN A 33 -1.02 -2.24 0.18
CA ASN A 33 -2.32 -1.56 0.17
C ASN A 33 -2.19 -0.04 0.07
N LEU A 34 -1.17 0.57 0.69
CA LEU A 34 -0.85 1.97 0.50
C LEU A 34 -0.41 2.24 -0.94
N GLY A 35 0.45 1.39 -1.50
CA GLY A 35 0.85 1.44 -2.91
C GLY A 35 -0.34 1.41 -3.87
N ASN A 36 -1.30 0.53 -3.63
CA ASN A 36 -2.54 0.43 -4.42
C ASN A 36 -3.36 1.72 -4.33
N CYS A 37 -3.51 2.30 -3.14
CA CYS A 37 -4.22 3.57 -2.97
C CYS A 37 -3.54 4.71 -3.74
N LEU A 38 -2.21 4.79 -3.67
CA LEU A 38 -1.41 5.82 -4.35
C LEU A 38 -1.46 5.64 -5.87
N TYR A 39 -1.49 4.40 -6.36
CA TYR A 39 -1.66 4.09 -7.78
C TYR A 39 -3.00 4.62 -8.31
N GLU A 40 -4.09 4.38 -7.59
CA GLU A 40 -5.42 4.89 -7.93
C GLU A 40 -5.48 6.43 -7.90
N LEU A 41 -4.70 7.06 -7.01
CA LEU A 41 -4.51 8.51 -6.94
C LEU A 41 -3.54 9.06 -8.00
N LYS A 42 -2.99 8.20 -8.87
CA LYS A 42 -1.99 8.53 -9.90
C LYS A 42 -0.64 9.04 -9.35
N GLN A 43 -0.35 8.76 -8.09
CA GLN A 43 0.93 9.04 -7.43
C GLN A 43 1.88 7.85 -7.62
N TYR A 44 2.28 7.61 -8.86
CA TYR A 44 2.99 6.38 -9.24
C TYR A 44 4.37 6.22 -8.58
N ASP A 45 5.12 7.31 -8.43
CA ASP A 45 6.45 7.27 -7.82
C ASP A 45 6.37 6.84 -6.34
N GLU A 46 5.41 7.40 -5.60
CA GLU A 46 5.16 7.00 -4.20
C GLU A 46 4.61 5.56 -4.12
N ALA A 47 3.79 5.15 -5.07
CA ALA A 47 3.28 3.77 -5.13
C ALA A 47 4.41 2.76 -5.31
N ILE A 48 5.34 3.01 -6.24
CA ILE A 48 6.51 2.16 -6.49
C ILE A 48 7.36 2.01 -5.24
N LEU A 49 7.64 3.13 -4.55
CA LEU A 49 8.40 3.10 -3.29
C LEU A 49 7.72 2.23 -2.23
N ASN A 50 6.39 2.30 -2.12
CA ASN A 50 5.64 1.48 -1.17
C ASN A 50 5.64 -0.01 -1.55
N TYR A 51 5.56 -0.36 -2.83
CA TYR A 51 5.71 -1.75 -3.27
C TYR A 51 7.12 -2.28 -3.02
N GLN A 52 8.15 -1.47 -3.23
CA GLN A 52 9.54 -1.83 -2.91
C GLN A 52 9.73 -2.05 -1.39
N GLN A 53 9.10 -1.22 -0.55
CA GLN A 53 9.11 -1.44 0.90
C GLN A 53 8.39 -2.73 1.29
N ALA A 54 7.25 -3.04 0.65
CA ALA A 54 6.55 -4.29 0.89
C ALA A 54 7.42 -5.52 0.57
N LEU A 55 8.14 -5.48 -0.57
CA LEU A 55 9.13 -6.49 -0.95
C LEU A 55 10.30 -6.59 0.03
N ALA A 56 10.77 -5.47 0.54
CA ALA A 56 11.87 -5.46 1.52
C ALA A 56 11.44 -6.10 2.85
N ILE A 57 10.19 -5.93 3.26
CA ILE A 57 9.63 -6.53 4.48
C ILE A 57 9.33 -8.02 4.28
N ASN A 58 8.69 -8.37 3.17
CA ASN A 58 8.42 -9.75 2.82
C ASN A 58 8.69 -9.99 1.32
N PRO A 59 9.87 -10.53 0.98
CA PRO A 59 10.25 -10.82 -0.40
C PRO A 59 9.34 -11.84 -1.09
N ASN A 60 8.58 -12.63 -0.32
CA ASN A 60 7.65 -13.64 -0.79
C ASN A 60 6.20 -13.14 -0.84
N HIS A 61 5.94 -11.85 -0.65
CA HIS A 61 4.59 -11.32 -0.82
C HIS A 61 4.22 -11.36 -2.31
N GLU A 62 3.36 -12.31 -2.68
CA GLU A 62 2.99 -12.73 -4.05
C GLU A 62 2.47 -11.61 -4.98
N GLY A 63 2.27 -10.38 -4.49
CA GLY A 63 1.84 -9.23 -5.31
C GLY A 63 2.98 -8.45 -5.98
N ALA A 64 4.24 -8.79 -5.74
CA ALA A 64 5.36 -7.94 -6.14
C ALA A 64 6.44 -8.63 -6.99
N GLN A 65 6.22 -9.89 -7.37
CA GLN A 65 7.01 -10.54 -8.41
C GLN A 65 6.35 -10.25 -9.77
N LEU A 66 6.85 -9.20 -10.42
CA LEU A 66 6.70 -9.02 -11.86
C LEU A 66 7.50 -10.14 -12.56
N THR A 67 6.86 -11.29 -12.80
CA THR A 67 7.29 -12.28 -13.80
C THR A 67 6.37 -12.23 -15.00
#